data_AF-A0AAU3RN94-F1
#
_entry.id   AF-A0AAU3RN94-F1
#
_cell.length_a   1.000
_cell.length_b   1.000
_cell.length_c   1.000
_cell.angle_alpha   90.00
_cell.angle_beta   90.00
_cell.angle_gamma   90.00
#
_symmetry.space_group_name_H-M   'P 1'
#
loop_
_entity.id
_entity.type
_entity.pdbx_description
1 polymer ?
#
loop_
_entity_poly.entity_id
_entity_poly.type
_entity_poly.pdbx_seq_one_letter_code
_entity_poly.pdbx_strand_id
1 'polypeptide(L)'
;MKISRRIIATAAATAICAAAAVTIATAQTPQAPAAVPVAADGPGYAIETFEYPDGARIGAELGIVLKRGDGHIMLADCASSESQIQVFSRTNGTICFRAAGGSGQLTVEIPAVYGIRGDATHQTSVTLTAEGAPEQNIDVDKNQWKPVGEAADPQRRDHVLVDIRTTK
;
A
#
# COMPACT_ATOMS: atom_id res chain seq x y z
N MET A 1 -80.08 -5.87 14.61
CA MET A 1 -81.25 -6.04 15.51
C MET A 1 -80.79 -6.70 16.81
N LYS A 2 -81.40 -6.27 17.94
CA LYS A 2 -81.24 -6.72 19.35
C LYS A 2 -80.03 -6.10 20.08
N ILE A 3 -80.16 -4.90 20.65
CA ILE A 3 -80.92 -4.41 21.84
C ILE A 3 -80.23 -4.72 23.18
N SER A 4 -79.58 -3.67 23.68
CA SER A 4 -79.42 -3.14 25.05
C SER A 4 -79.98 -3.90 26.26
N ARG A 5 -79.27 -3.77 27.40
CA ARG A 5 -79.86 -3.29 28.67
C ARG A 5 -78.80 -2.76 29.66
N ARG A 6 -79.18 -1.67 30.34
CA ARG A 6 -78.46 -0.87 31.36
C ARG A 6 -78.71 -1.44 32.78
N ILE A 7 -77.97 -0.95 33.79
CA ILE A 7 -78.41 -0.42 35.14
C ILE A 7 -77.31 -0.67 36.22
N ILE A 8 -76.56 0.32 36.77
CA ILE A 8 -76.75 1.28 37.92
C ILE A 8 -76.07 0.83 39.25
N ALA A 9 -75.26 1.77 39.84
CA ALA A 9 -74.92 2.03 41.27
C ALA A 9 -74.18 0.95 42.09
N THR A 10 -73.38 1.19 43.15
CA THR A 10 -73.17 2.32 44.08
C THR A 10 -71.85 2.09 44.85
N ALA A 11 -71.34 3.15 45.50
CA ALA A 11 -70.09 3.22 46.27
C ALA A 11 -70.05 2.40 47.58
N ALA A 12 -68.83 2.07 48.03
CA ALA A 12 -68.47 1.96 49.46
C ALA A 12 -66.95 2.13 49.64
N ALA A 13 -66.56 3.13 50.44
CA ALA A 13 -65.20 3.38 50.89
C ALA A 13 -64.83 2.43 52.04
N THR A 14 -63.61 1.91 52.04
CA THR A 14 -62.96 1.38 53.25
C THR A 14 -61.50 1.82 53.28
N ALA A 15 -61.17 2.61 54.32
CA ALA A 15 -59.83 3.04 54.65
C ALA A 15 -59.07 1.89 55.32
N ILE A 16 -57.85 1.62 54.86
CA ILE A 16 -56.89 0.76 55.56
C ILE A 16 -55.61 1.58 55.73
N CYS A 17 -55.39 2.10 56.94
CA CYS A 17 -54.10 2.58 57.38
C CYS A 17 -53.19 1.37 57.62
N ALA A 18 -52.32 1.06 56.66
CA ALA A 18 -51.26 0.08 56.84
C ALA A 18 -50.02 0.78 57.43
N ALA A 19 -49.60 0.34 58.61
CA ALA A 19 -48.32 0.70 59.20
C ALA A 19 -47.19 0.12 58.33
N ALA A 20 -46.42 0.97 57.66
CA ALA A 20 -45.23 0.55 56.94
C ALA A 20 -44.04 0.44 57.90
N ALA A 21 -43.61 -0.79 58.17
CA ALA A 21 -42.32 -1.07 58.78
C ALA A 21 -41.21 -0.71 57.77
N VAL A 22 -40.36 0.27 58.13
CA VAL A 22 -39.18 0.61 57.33
C VAL A 22 -38.12 -0.46 57.57
N THR A 23 -37.95 -1.35 56.60
CA THR A 23 -36.79 -2.25 56.51
C THR A 23 -35.73 -1.55 55.68
N ILE A 24 -34.58 -1.23 56.30
CA ILE A 24 -33.44 -0.64 55.60
C ILE A 24 -32.69 -1.80 54.94
N ALA A 25 -32.98 -2.06 53.66
CA ALA A 25 -32.17 -2.97 52.85
C ALA A 25 -30.89 -2.25 52.42
N THR A 26 -29.76 -2.54 53.06
CA THR A 26 -28.45 -2.14 52.54
C THR A 26 -28.13 -3.01 51.32
N ALA A 27 -28.34 -2.46 50.13
CA ALA A 27 -27.87 -3.08 48.89
C ALA A 27 -26.34 -3.11 48.89
N GLN A 28 -25.76 -4.29 49.13
CA GLN A 28 -24.34 -4.54 48.87
C GLN A 28 -24.17 -4.58 47.35
N THR A 29 -23.65 -3.51 46.77
CA THR A 29 -23.28 -3.46 45.36
C THR A 29 -22.20 -4.50 45.07
N PRO A 30 -22.39 -5.40 44.09
CA PRO A 30 -21.33 -6.31 43.66
C PRO A 30 -20.14 -5.47 43.19
N GLN A 31 -19.00 -5.62 43.86
CA GLN A 31 -17.77 -4.95 43.48
C GLN A 31 -17.31 -5.55 42.15
N ALA A 32 -17.51 -4.80 41.07
CA ALA A 32 -17.05 -5.17 39.74
C ALA A 32 -15.53 -5.43 39.78
N PRO A 33 -15.02 -6.48 39.10
CA PRO A 33 -13.59 -6.73 39.03
C PRO A 33 -12.88 -5.49 38.47
N ALA A 34 -11.85 -5.04 39.18
CA ALA A 34 -11.05 -3.91 38.76
C ALA A 34 -10.45 -4.18 37.39
N ALA A 35 -10.67 -3.26 36.44
CA ALA A 35 -10.05 -3.31 35.12
C ALA A 35 -8.53 -3.19 35.30
N VAL A 36 -7.80 -4.22 34.86
CA VAL A 36 -6.34 -4.18 34.79
C VAL A 36 -5.93 -3.27 33.64
N PRO A 37 -5.02 -2.29 33.85
CA PRO A 37 -4.55 -1.46 32.75
C PRO A 37 -3.68 -2.31 31.81
N VAL A 38 -4.14 -2.50 30.57
CA VAL A 38 -3.34 -2.99 29.44
C VAL A 38 -2.45 -1.85 28.93
N ALA A 39 -1.48 -1.45 29.74
CA ALA A 39 -0.43 -0.52 29.32
C ALA A 39 0.89 -0.98 29.93
N ALA A 40 1.43 -2.08 29.38
CA ALA A 40 2.78 -2.53 29.68
C ALA A 40 3.74 -2.46 28.48
N ASP A 41 3.26 -2.05 27.30
CA ASP A 41 4.10 -1.74 26.15
C ASP A 41 3.42 -0.63 25.35
N GLY A 42 4.17 0.40 24.96
CA GLY A 42 3.67 1.44 24.08
C GLY A 42 3.25 0.87 22.71
N PRO A 43 2.62 1.66 21.82
CA PRO A 43 2.37 1.20 20.46
C PRO A 43 3.70 0.71 19.85
N GLY A 44 3.73 -0.53 19.39
CA GLY A 44 4.91 -1.11 18.77
C GLY A 44 5.37 -0.29 17.57
N TYR A 45 6.69 -0.27 17.32
CA TYR A 45 7.24 0.41 16.15
C TYR A 45 6.91 -0.38 14.88
N ALA A 46 6.39 0.29 13.85
CA ALA A 46 6.30 -0.27 12.51
C ALA A 46 7.71 -0.29 11.89
N ILE A 47 8.19 -1.46 11.49
CA ILE A 47 9.45 -1.61 10.75
C ILE A 47 9.11 -1.62 9.26
N GLU A 48 9.53 -0.58 8.55
CA GLU A 48 9.38 -0.50 7.09
C GLU A 48 10.54 -1.22 6.40
N THR A 49 10.26 -2.34 5.73
CA THR A 49 11.26 -3.12 4.99
C THR A 49 11.51 -2.56 3.59
N PHE A 50 10.59 -1.73 3.07
CA PHE A 50 10.57 -1.16 1.70
C PHE A 50 10.63 -2.21 0.59
N GLU A 51 10.25 -3.45 0.92
CA GLU A 51 10.09 -4.49 -0.08
C GLU A 51 9.02 -4.08 -1.09
N TYR A 52 9.26 -4.42 -2.34
CA TYR A 52 8.32 -4.10 -3.40
C TYR A 52 7.02 -4.91 -3.22
N PRO A 53 5.83 -4.28 -3.20
CA PRO A 53 4.56 -4.99 -3.06
C PRO A 53 4.38 -6.05 -4.14
N ASP A 54 4.07 -7.30 -3.75
CA ASP A 54 3.96 -8.46 -4.65
C ASP A 54 5.21 -8.74 -5.52
N GLY A 55 6.38 -8.23 -5.14
CA GLY A 55 7.59 -8.24 -5.97
C GLY A 55 8.01 -9.63 -6.46
N ALA A 56 7.86 -10.67 -5.63
CA ALA A 56 8.18 -12.05 -6.02
C ALA A 56 7.23 -12.61 -7.10
N ARG A 57 5.93 -12.36 -6.96
CA ARG A 57 4.92 -12.82 -7.92
C ARG A 57 5.08 -12.10 -9.25
N ILE A 58 5.13 -10.76 -9.20
CA ILE A 58 5.32 -9.91 -10.39
C ILE A 58 6.65 -10.23 -11.07
N GLY A 59 7.71 -10.43 -10.28
CA GLY A 59 9.03 -10.78 -10.79
C GLY A 59 9.03 -12.10 -11.54
N ALA A 60 8.35 -13.12 -11.03
CA ALA A 60 8.18 -14.40 -11.72
C ALA A 60 7.35 -14.28 -13.01
N GLU A 61 6.29 -13.46 -13.00
CA GLU A 61 5.42 -13.23 -14.16
C GLU A 61 6.14 -12.46 -15.29
N LEU A 62 6.95 -11.45 -14.93
CA LEU A 62 7.64 -10.59 -15.89
C LEU A 62 9.08 -11.00 -16.16
N GLY A 63 9.63 -11.97 -15.43
CA GLY A 63 11.03 -12.42 -15.52
C GLY A 63 12.04 -11.38 -15.03
N ILE A 64 11.67 -10.57 -14.04
CA ILE A 64 12.51 -9.52 -13.43
C ILE A 64 12.60 -9.72 -11.91
N VAL A 65 13.47 -8.99 -11.22
CA VAL A 65 13.52 -9.00 -9.75
C VAL A 65 13.22 -7.62 -9.19
N LEU A 66 12.08 -7.46 -8.52
CA LEU A 66 11.75 -6.22 -7.81
C LEU A 66 12.24 -6.35 -6.37
N LYS A 67 13.27 -5.57 -6.00
CA LYS A 67 13.94 -5.71 -4.69
C LYS A 67 13.38 -4.73 -3.67
N ARG A 68 13.62 -3.44 -3.88
CA ARG A 68 13.35 -2.39 -2.91
C ARG A 68 12.97 -1.11 -3.60
N GLY A 69 11.99 -0.38 -3.08
CA GLY A 69 11.63 0.95 -3.59
C GLY A 69 11.05 1.83 -2.51
N ASP A 70 11.04 3.14 -2.76
CA ASP A 70 10.47 4.14 -1.85
C ASP A 70 8.97 4.41 -2.12
N GLY A 71 8.36 3.63 -3.00
CA GLY A 71 6.97 3.80 -3.39
C GLY A 71 6.70 5.02 -4.27
N HIS A 72 7.72 5.60 -4.93
CA HIS A 72 7.53 6.66 -5.92
C HIS A 72 7.80 6.19 -7.35
N ILE A 73 8.26 4.96 -7.54
CA ILE A 73 8.41 4.32 -8.85
C ILE A 73 7.68 2.97 -8.79
N MET A 74 6.56 2.86 -9.49
CA MET A 74 5.70 1.68 -9.47
C MET A 74 5.53 1.11 -10.87
N LEU A 75 5.35 -0.20 -10.96
CA LEU A 75 5.03 -0.89 -12.20
C LEU A 75 3.70 -0.35 -12.72
N ALA A 76 3.65 -0.12 -14.02
CA ALA A 76 2.47 0.38 -14.70
C ALA A 76 2.22 -0.39 -15.99
N ASP A 77 0.97 -0.34 -16.46
CA ASP A 77 0.61 -0.88 -17.76
C ASP A 77 1.20 -0.02 -18.88
N CYS A 78 2.05 -0.62 -19.72
CA CYS A 78 2.64 0.01 -20.90
C CYS A 78 1.63 0.48 -21.95
N ALA A 79 0.41 -0.06 -21.95
CA ALA A 79 -0.66 0.37 -22.84
C ALA A 79 -1.38 1.64 -22.35
N SER A 80 -1.03 2.15 -21.17
CA SER A 80 -1.59 3.39 -20.64
C SER A 80 -1.28 4.58 -21.55
N SER A 81 -2.23 5.52 -21.63
CA SER A 81 -2.01 6.82 -22.30
C SER A 81 -1.12 7.77 -21.49
N GLU A 82 -0.80 7.41 -20.25
CA GLU A 82 0.01 8.24 -19.36
C GLU A 82 1.49 8.21 -19.73
N SER A 83 2.21 9.28 -19.38
CA SER A 83 3.64 9.30 -19.56
C SER A 83 4.33 8.41 -18.52
N GLN A 84 5.20 7.53 -18.99
CA GLN A 84 5.81 6.48 -18.19
C GLN A 84 7.28 6.32 -18.59
N ILE A 85 8.08 5.83 -17.64
CA ILE A 85 9.41 5.33 -17.90
C ILE A 85 9.27 3.96 -18.56
N GLN A 86 9.89 3.77 -19.72
CA GLN A 86 9.83 2.51 -20.46
C GLN A 86 11.22 1.90 -20.51
N VAL A 87 11.34 0.66 -20.05
CA VAL A 87 12.56 -0.13 -20.12
C VAL A 87 12.36 -1.21 -21.16
N PHE A 88 13.24 -1.22 -22.17
CA PHE A 88 13.17 -2.17 -23.27
C PHE A 88 14.19 -3.28 -23.07
N SER A 89 13.72 -4.50 -22.87
CA SER A 89 14.51 -5.71 -22.70
C SER A 89 14.36 -6.65 -23.89
N ARG A 90 15.46 -7.34 -24.24
CA ARG A 90 15.44 -8.40 -25.27
C ARG A 90 14.71 -9.65 -24.81
N THR A 91 14.75 -9.93 -23.51
CA THR A 91 14.21 -11.17 -22.93
C THR A 91 12.82 -10.98 -22.34
N ASN A 92 12.49 -9.77 -21.89
CA ASN A 92 11.28 -9.49 -21.10
C ASN A 92 10.31 -8.51 -21.78
N GLY A 93 10.60 -8.05 -23.00
CA GLY A 93 9.80 -7.06 -23.69
C GLY A 93 9.92 -5.67 -23.07
N THR A 94 8.84 -4.89 -23.12
CA THR A 94 8.80 -3.55 -22.52
C THR A 94 8.20 -3.62 -21.13
N ILE A 95 8.93 -3.11 -20.13
CA ILE A 95 8.46 -2.96 -18.76
C ILE A 95 8.28 -1.46 -18.50
N CYS A 96 7.12 -1.06 -17.99
CA CYS A 96 6.80 0.35 -17.76
C CYS A 96 6.67 0.66 -16.29
N PHE A 97 7.18 1.82 -15.91
CA PHE A 97 7.11 2.34 -14.56
C PHE A 97 6.50 3.74 -14.57
N ARG A 98 5.64 3.99 -13.61
CA ARG A 98 5.11 5.31 -13.28
C ARG A 98 5.96 5.90 -12.15
N ALA A 99 6.49 7.09 -12.39
CA ALA A 99 7.09 7.90 -11.34
C ALA A 99 6.05 8.86 -10.72
N ALA A 100 6.11 9.03 -9.40
CA ALA A 100 5.26 9.92 -8.62
C ALA A 100 6.12 10.83 -7.73
N GLY A 101 5.54 11.94 -7.26
CA GLY A 101 6.24 12.85 -6.35
C GLY A 101 7.24 13.79 -7.04
N GLY A 102 8.28 14.18 -6.30
CA GLY A 102 9.39 15.02 -6.77
C GLY A 102 10.67 14.23 -7.05
N SER A 103 10.82 13.08 -6.40
CA SER A 103 11.89 12.12 -6.63
C SER A 103 11.39 10.71 -6.33
N GLY A 104 12.07 9.71 -6.85
CA GLY A 104 11.78 8.31 -6.55
C GLY A 104 12.99 7.40 -6.69
N GLN A 105 12.91 6.23 -6.05
CA GLN A 105 13.93 5.19 -6.08
C GLN A 105 13.30 3.80 -6.23
N LEU A 106 13.87 3.01 -7.14
CA LEU A 106 13.57 1.59 -7.28
C LEU A 106 14.84 0.81 -7.64
N THR A 107 15.21 -0.12 -6.78
CA THR A 107 16.20 -1.16 -7.05
C THR A 107 15.47 -2.37 -7.63
N VAL A 108 15.84 -2.74 -8.85
CA VAL A 108 15.20 -3.76 -9.68
C VAL A 108 16.26 -4.47 -10.50
N GLU A 109 16.11 -5.74 -10.86
CA GLU A 109 16.96 -6.39 -11.86
C GLU A 109 16.15 -6.71 -13.11
N ILE A 110 16.48 -6.05 -14.22
CA ILE A 110 15.89 -6.31 -15.54
C ILE A 110 17.01 -6.74 -16.48
N PRO A 111 17.03 -7.99 -16.97
CA PRO A 111 18.11 -8.46 -17.81
C PRO A 111 17.98 -7.99 -19.26
N ALA A 112 19.10 -8.02 -19.98
CA ALA A 112 19.23 -7.76 -21.41
C ALA A 112 18.54 -6.45 -21.86
N VAL A 113 18.74 -5.37 -21.11
CA VAL A 113 18.17 -4.06 -21.43
C VAL A 113 18.97 -3.41 -22.55
N TYR A 114 18.28 -2.94 -23.59
CA TYR A 114 18.90 -2.32 -24.77
C TYR A 114 18.46 -0.87 -24.99
N GLY A 115 17.44 -0.41 -24.26
CA GLY A 115 16.93 0.95 -24.41
C GLY A 115 16.09 1.37 -23.22
N ILE A 116 16.11 2.67 -22.94
CA ILE A 116 15.30 3.27 -21.87
C ILE A 116 14.70 4.55 -22.42
N ARG A 117 13.43 4.81 -22.11
CA ARG A 117 12.76 6.06 -22.38
C ARG A 117 12.27 6.67 -21.08
N GLY A 118 12.62 7.93 -20.82
CA GLY A 118 12.14 8.67 -19.66
C GLY A 118 10.68 9.09 -19.81
N ASP A 119 10.01 9.34 -18.67
CA ASP A 119 8.69 9.98 -18.69
C ASP A 119 8.79 11.49 -18.99
N ALA A 120 7.67 12.16 -19.20
CA ALA A 120 7.59 13.55 -19.63
C ALA A 120 7.94 14.57 -18.54
N THR A 121 7.98 14.16 -17.28
CA THR A 121 8.04 15.05 -16.12
C THR A 121 9.32 14.91 -15.31
N HIS A 122 9.94 13.73 -15.26
CA HIS A 122 11.11 13.43 -14.45
C HIS A 122 12.34 13.15 -15.31
N GLN A 123 13.47 13.72 -14.93
CA GLN A 123 14.76 13.22 -15.36
C GLN A 123 14.99 11.87 -14.70
N THR A 124 15.37 10.87 -15.49
CA THR A 124 15.56 9.49 -15.02
C THR A 124 17.03 9.15 -15.04
N SER A 125 17.57 8.71 -13.91
CA SER A 125 18.93 8.16 -13.80
C SER A 125 18.85 6.66 -13.59
N VAL A 126 19.64 5.90 -14.33
CA VAL A 126 19.60 4.44 -14.30
C VAL A 126 21.00 3.87 -14.13
N THR A 127 21.08 2.75 -13.41
CA THR A 127 22.34 2.04 -13.19
C THR A 127 22.30 0.70 -13.93
N LEU A 128 23.26 0.46 -14.81
CA LEU A 128 23.42 -0.78 -15.54
C LEU A 128 24.70 -1.50 -15.14
N THR A 129 24.64 -2.83 -15.12
CA THR A 129 25.78 -3.71 -14.86
C THR A 129 25.88 -4.78 -15.94
N ALA A 130 27.10 -5.17 -16.27
CA ALA A 130 27.36 -6.30 -17.16
C ALA A 130 28.59 -7.06 -16.67
N GLU A 131 28.63 -8.36 -16.94
CA GLU A 131 29.77 -9.19 -16.55
C GLU A 131 31.06 -8.69 -17.23
N GLY A 132 32.11 -8.52 -16.42
CA GLY A 132 33.40 -8.00 -16.91
C GLY A 132 33.37 -6.54 -17.36
N ALA A 133 32.33 -5.77 -16.99
CA ALA A 133 32.23 -4.33 -17.25
C ALA A 133 32.14 -3.55 -15.92
N PRO A 134 32.63 -2.29 -15.89
CA PRO A 134 32.29 -1.40 -14.80
C PRO A 134 30.79 -1.06 -14.83
N GLU A 135 30.24 -0.74 -13.67
CA GLU A 135 28.90 -0.18 -13.53
C GLU A 135 28.75 1.12 -14.34
N GLN A 136 27.56 1.32 -14.92
CA GLN A 136 27.26 2.48 -15.76
C GLN A 136 26.05 3.24 -15.22
N ASN A 137 26.25 4.51 -14.89
CA ASN A 137 25.18 5.43 -14.56
C ASN A 137 24.83 6.26 -15.78
N ILE A 138 23.60 6.13 -16.25
CA ILE A 138 23.12 6.79 -17.46
C ILE A 138 21.95 7.69 -17.09
N ASP A 139 22.03 8.95 -17.48
CA ASP A 139 20.91 9.87 -17.41
C ASP A 139 20.11 9.84 -18.71
N VAL A 140 18.79 9.80 -18.55
CA VAL A 140 17.78 9.81 -19.59
C VAL A 140 16.93 11.06 -19.41
N ASP A 141 17.00 11.94 -20.42
CA ASP A 141 16.23 13.17 -20.44
C ASP A 141 14.73 12.90 -20.53
N LYS A 142 13.94 13.88 -20.07
CA LYS A 142 12.48 13.82 -20.06
C LYS A 142 11.92 13.50 -21.44
N ASN A 143 11.07 12.49 -21.53
CA ASN A 143 10.42 11.99 -22.75
C ASN A 143 11.39 11.52 -23.86
N GLN A 144 12.69 11.43 -23.58
CA GLN A 144 13.69 11.04 -24.56
C GLN A 144 14.02 9.56 -24.48
N TRP A 145 14.34 8.98 -25.63
CA TRP A 145 14.87 7.63 -25.72
C TRP A 145 16.39 7.65 -25.66
N LYS A 146 16.97 6.69 -24.95
CA LYS A 146 18.41 6.48 -24.81
C LYS A 146 18.77 5.02 -25.12
N PRO A 147 19.73 4.76 -26.02
CA PRO A 147 20.30 3.43 -26.17
C PRO A 147 21.15 3.08 -24.95
N VAL A 148 21.02 1.86 -24.45
CA VAL A 148 21.83 1.34 -23.35
C VAL A 148 22.17 -0.14 -23.62
N GLY A 149 22.99 -0.74 -22.76
CA GLY A 149 23.37 -2.15 -22.87
C GLY A 149 23.96 -2.51 -24.22
N GLU A 150 23.55 -3.62 -24.80
CA GLU A 150 24.10 -4.10 -26.09
C GLU A 150 23.97 -3.10 -27.25
N ALA A 151 23.02 -2.17 -27.19
CA ALA A 151 22.82 -1.14 -28.21
C ALA A 151 23.83 0.02 -28.11
N ALA A 152 24.47 0.18 -26.95
CA ALA A 152 25.46 1.23 -26.69
C ALA A 152 26.87 0.67 -26.35
N ASP A 153 26.98 -0.64 -26.09
CA ASP A 153 28.22 -1.32 -25.78
C ASP A 153 28.90 -1.83 -27.07
N PRO A 154 30.13 -1.40 -27.39
CA PRO A 154 30.88 -1.91 -28.55
C PRO A 154 31.08 -3.43 -28.54
N GLN A 155 31.10 -4.05 -27.36
CA GLN A 155 31.22 -5.50 -27.20
C GLN A 155 29.87 -6.22 -27.28
N ARG A 156 28.76 -5.49 -27.38
CA ARG A 156 27.39 -6.01 -27.42
C ARG A 156 27.08 -7.01 -26.30
N ARG A 157 27.55 -6.69 -25.09
CA ARG A 157 27.25 -7.49 -23.89
C ARG A 157 25.81 -7.25 -23.45
N ASP A 158 25.24 -8.23 -22.76
CA ASP A 158 23.97 -8.08 -22.08
C ASP A 158 24.17 -7.30 -20.78
N HIS A 159 23.40 -6.22 -20.62
CA HIS A 159 23.40 -5.42 -19.41
C HIS A 159 22.11 -5.65 -18.62
N VAL A 160 22.26 -5.72 -17.30
CA VAL A 160 21.17 -5.77 -16.33
C VAL A 160 20.98 -4.37 -15.77
N LEU A 161 19.77 -3.84 -15.88
CA LEU A 161 19.36 -2.63 -15.16
C LEU A 161 19.18 -3.00 -13.69
N VAL A 162 19.89 -2.32 -12.77
CA VAL A 162 19.91 -2.63 -11.33
C VAL A 162 19.27 -1.56 -10.44
N ASP A 163 19.16 -0.33 -10.92
CA ASP A 163 18.58 0.80 -10.17
C ASP A 163 17.94 1.82 -11.11
N ILE A 164 16.82 2.40 -10.68
CA ILE A 164 16.12 3.51 -11.32
C ILE A 164 15.92 4.61 -10.29
N ARG A 165 16.28 5.83 -10.65
CA ARG A 165 16.03 7.04 -9.86
C ARG A 165 15.36 8.09 -10.71
N THR A 166 14.50 8.88 -10.11
CA THR A 166 13.81 9.98 -10.78
C THR A 166 13.94 11.26 -9.98
N THR A 167 13.98 12.39 -10.70
CA THR A 167 13.87 13.73 -10.11
C THR A 167 13.10 14.63 -11.06
N LYS A 168 12.26 15.52 -10.51
CA LYS A 168 11.50 16.50 -11.30
C LYS A 168 12.35 17.66 -11.80
#